data_AF-A0A662GBH2-F1
#
_entry.id   AF-A0A662GBH2-F1
#
_cell.length_a   1.000
_cell.length_b   1.000
_cell.length_c   1.000
_cell.angle_alpha   90.00
_cell.angle_beta   90.00
_cell.angle_gamma   90.00
#
_symmetry.space_group_name_H-M   'P 1'
#
loop_
_entity.id
_entity.type
_entity.pdbx_description
1 polymer ?
#
loop_
_entity_poly.entity_id
_entity_poly.type
_entity_poly.pdbx_seq_one_letter_code
_entity_poly.pdbx_strand_id
1 'polypeptide(L)'
;VIIGISYLITNSATYTRDRIITECLINAANCAIEACRGGLDPTDPNVECRNCGDLTVDINIDVDCENIPFPGAPRGSECRDVTVTVSYGGNQHILRDQICRFWGGG
;
A
#
# COMPACT_ATOMS: atom_id res chain seq x y z
N VAL A 1 35.43 2.42 27.59
CA VAL A 1 34.57 1.66 26.66
C VAL A 1 34.85 2.18 25.26
N ILE A 2 35.62 1.44 24.46
CA ILE A 2 35.97 1.84 23.08
C ILE A 2 34.85 1.30 22.20
N ILE A 3 33.91 2.16 21.81
CA ILE A 3 32.84 1.80 20.87
C ILE A 3 33.47 1.87 19.49
N GLY A 4 33.83 0.71 18.94
CA GLY A 4 34.44 0.63 17.61
C GLY A 4 33.52 1.22 16.55
N ILE A 5 34.07 2.06 15.66
CA ILE A 5 33.38 2.67 14.51
C ILE A 5 32.58 1.65 13.68
N SER A 6 33.06 0.40 13.60
CA SER A 6 32.36 -0.70 12.91
C SER A 6 30.97 -0.98 13.48
N TYR A 7 30.78 -0.81 14.80
CA TYR A 7 29.51 -1.04 15.49
C TYR A 7 28.49 0.09 15.25
N LEU A 8 28.97 1.33 15.07
CA LEU A 8 28.14 2.47 14.68
C LEU A 8 27.69 2.33 13.22
N ILE A 9 28.55 1.86 12.33
CA ILE A 9 28.24 1.71 10.89
C ILE A 9 27.26 0.55 10.66
N THR A 10 27.45 -0.58 11.34
CA THR A 10 26.51 -1.72 11.23
C THR A 10 25.13 -1.36 11.76
N ASN A 11 25.03 -0.77 12.95
CA ASN A 11 23.73 -0.37 13.49
C ASN A 11 23.06 0.71 12.63
N SER A 12 23.80 1.75 12.23
CA SER A 12 23.21 2.81 11.38
C SER A 12 22.74 2.27 10.02
N ALA A 13 23.41 1.28 9.44
CA ALA A 13 22.98 0.59 8.22
C ALA A 13 21.71 -0.27 8.44
N THR A 14 21.56 -0.93 9.60
CA THR A 14 20.34 -1.68 9.93
C THR A 14 19.15 -0.74 10.16
N TYR A 15 19.35 0.34 10.91
CA TYR A 15 18.31 1.34 11.16
C TYR A 15 17.88 2.09 9.88
N THR A 16 18.80 2.35 8.95
CA THR A 16 18.45 2.96 7.65
C THR A 16 17.72 2.00 6.74
N ARG A 17 18.12 0.71 6.68
CA ARG A 17 17.37 -0.30 5.91
C ARG A 17 15.94 -0.48 6.40
N ASP A 18 15.75 -0.57 7.71
CA ASP A 18 14.42 -0.78 8.28
C ASP A 18 13.49 0.41 8.02
N ARG A 19 14.04 1.63 8.06
CA ARG A 19 13.34 2.86 7.66
C ARG A 19 12.95 2.85 6.17
N ILE A 20 13.85 2.47 5.27
CA ILE A 20 13.55 2.40 3.83
C ILE A 20 12.45 1.37 3.55
N ILE A 21 12.51 0.20 4.20
CA ILE A 21 11.47 -0.83 4.07
C ILE A 21 10.13 -0.29 4.57
N THR A 22 10.11 0.37 5.73
CA THR A 22 8.87 0.94 6.29
C THR A 22 8.28 2.02 5.39
N GLU A 23 9.10 2.95 4.88
CA GLU A 23 8.66 3.99 3.95
C GLU A 23 8.12 3.37 2.65
N CYS A 24 8.76 2.32 2.13
CA CYS A 24 8.25 1.57 0.98
C CYS A 24 6.89 0.91 1.26
N LEU A 25 6.76 0.20 2.39
CA LEU A 25 5.50 -0.48 2.76
C LEU A 25 4.34 0.51 2.85
N ILE A 26 4.57 1.69 3.43
CA ILE A 26 3.57 2.76 3.52
C ILE A 26 3.22 3.31 2.13
N ASN A 27 4.23 3.58 1.29
CA ASN A 27 3.99 4.10 -0.06
C ASN A 27 3.23 3.11 -0.93
N ALA A 28 3.61 1.82 -0.89
CA ALA A 28 2.92 0.75 -1.59
C ALA A 28 1.47 0.59 -1.11
N ALA A 29 1.22 0.69 0.20
CA ALA A 29 -0.13 0.62 0.75
C ALA A 29 -1.00 1.78 0.29
N ASN A 30 -0.48 3.02 0.31
CA ASN A 30 -1.20 4.19 -0.19
C ASN A 30 -1.46 4.10 -1.69
N CYS A 31 -0.47 3.67 -2.48
CA CYS A 31 -0.64 3.41 -3.91
C CYS A 31 -1.75 2.40 -4.16
N ALA A 32 -1.77 1.31 -3.41
CA ALA A 32 -2.78 0.27 -3.55
C ALA A 32 -4.20 0.77 -3.23
N ILE A 33 -4.36 1.60 -2.20
CA ILE A 33 -5.64 2.25 -1.89
C ILE A 33 -6.06 3.20 -3.01
N GLU A 34 -5.17 4.05 -3.52
CA GLU A 34 -5.50 4.97 -4.61
C GLU A 34 -5.83 4.24 -5.92
N ALA A 35 -5.09 3.18 -6.25
CA ALA A 35 -5.40 2.31 -7.37
C ALA A 35 -6.80 1.70 -7.21
N CYS A 36 -7.10 1.20 -6.01
CA CYS A 36 -8.40 0.64 -5.68
C CYS A 36 -9.54 1.68 -5.79
N ARG A 37 -9.29 2.93 -5.38
CA ARG A 37 -10.21 4.06 -5.56
C ARG A 37 -10.47 4.35 -7.03
N GLY A 38 -9.45 4.22 -7.88
CA GLY A 38 -9.55 4.30 -9.33
C GLY A 38 -10.20 3.08 -9.99
N GLY A 39 -10.45 2.01 -9.23
CA GLY A 39 -11.00 0.76 -9.74
C GLY A 39 -10.01 -0.10 -10.49
N LEU A 40 -8.73 0.02 -10.16
CA LEU A 40 -7.68 -0.86 -10.62
C LEU A 40 -7.31 -1.83 -9.50
N ASP A 41 -6.95 -3.06 -9.89
CA ASP A 41 -6.40 -4.01 -8.95
C ASP A 41 -4.95 -3.60 -8.59
N PRO A 42 -4.63 -3.40 -7.30
CA PRO A 42 -3.31 -2.95 -6.87
C PRO A 42 -2.22 -4.01 -7.02
N THR A 43 -2.62 -5.26 -7.29
CA THR A 43 -1.74 -6.37 -7.56
C THR A 43 -1.41 -6.44 -9.07
N ASP A 44 -2.13 -5.74 -9.94
CA ASP A 44 -1.84 -5.69 -11.37
C ASP A 44 -0.41 -5.14 -11.63
N PRO A 45 0.42 -5.83 -12.44
CA PRO A 45 1.77 -5.37 -12.78
C PRO A 45 1.81 -4.01 -13.49
N ASN A 46 0.71 -3.55 -14.11
CA ASN A 46 0.63 -2.26 -14.79
C ASN A 46 0.48 -1.07 -13.83
N VAL A 47 0.10 -1.31 -12.58
CA VAL A 47 -0.09 -0.27 -11.55
C VAL A 47 1.21 -0.02 -10.77
N GLU A 48 2.14 -0.98 -10.79
CA GLU A 48 3.49 -0.91 -10.19
C GLU A 48 3.54 -0.54 -8.70
N CYS A 49 2.43 -0.66 -7.95
CA CYS A 49 2.41 -0.34 -6.51
C CYS A 49 3.35 -1.20 -5.66
N ARG A 50 3.75 -2.37 -6.17
CA ARG A 50 4.63 -3.32 -5.48
C ARG A 50 6.11 -2.93 -5.49
N ASN A 51 6.52 -1.97 -6.32
CA ASN A 51 7.94 -1.66 -6.54
C ASN A 51 8.34 -0.35 -5.86
N CYS A 52 9.37 -0.41 -5.02
CA CYS A 52 10.02 0.76 -4.41
C CYS A 52 11.52 0.73 -4.68
N GLY A 53 11.93 1.23 -5.85
CA GLY A 53 13.31 1.08 -6.31
C GLY A 53 13.65 -0.39 -6.54
N ASP A 54 14.66 -0.91 -5.84
CA ASP A 54 15.10 -2.31 -5.96
C ASP A 54 14.34 -3.28 -5.03
N LEU A 55 13.35 -2.80 -4.28
CA LEU A 55 12.54 -3.60 -3.37
C LEU A 55 11.18 -3.90 -3.99
N THR A 56 10.82 -5.18 -4.05
CA THR A 56 9.46 -5.62 -4.43
C THR A 56 8.75 -6.14 -3.20
N VAL A 57 7.61 -5.53 -2.87
CA VAL A 57 6.76 -5.89 -1.73
C VAL A 57 5.56 -6.69 -2.19
N ASP A 58 5.04 -7.53 -1.30
CA ASP A 58 3.82 -8.27 -1.54
C ASP A 58 2.61 -7.45 -1.06
N ILE A 59 1.59 -7.33 -1.91
CA ILE A 59 0.36 -6.59 -1.62
C ILE A 59 -0.80 -7.56 -1.66
N ASN A 60 -1.55 -7.61 -0.57
CA ASN A 60 -2.79 -8.34 -0.46
C ASN A 60 -3.92 -7.36 -0.11
N ILE A 61 -5.02 -7.43 -0.86
CA ILE A 61 -6.20 -6.61 -0.63
C ILE A 61 -7.41 -7.51 -0.35
N ASP A 62 -8.23 -7.11 0.63
CA ASP A 62 -9.39 -7.90 1.08
C ASP A 62 -10.60 -7.80 0.15
N VAL A 63 -10.68 -6.73 -0.64
CA VAL A 63 -11.79 -6.48 -1.56
C VAL A 63 -11.33 -6.46 -3.01
N ASP A 64 -12.24 -6.83 -3.90
CA ASP A 64 -12.06 -6.68 -5.33
C ASP A 64 -12.40 -5.25 -5.76
N CYS A 65 -11.35 -4.48 -6.03
CA CYS A 65 -11.46 -3.05 -6.33
C CYS A 65 -12.17 -2.74 -7.63
N GLU A 66 -12.02 -3.60 -8.64
CA GLU A 66 -12.67 -3.45 -9.94
C GLU A 66 -14.19 -3.57 -9.78
N ASN A 67 -14.63 -4.45 -8.87
CA ASN A 67 -16.02 -4.77 -8.64
C ASN A 67 -16.75 -3.88 -7.63
N ILE A 68 -16.15 -2.79 -7.15
CA ILE A 68 -16.87 -1.81 -6.31
C ILE A 68 -17.94 -1.12 -7.18
N PRO A 69 -19.25 -1.33 -6.93
CA PRO A 69 -20.29 -0.83 -7.80
C PRO A 69 -20.36 0.70 -7.75
N PHE A 70 -20.67 1.32 -8.88
CA PHE A 70 -21.12 2.70 -8.87
C PHE A 70 -22.57 2.75 -8.35
N PRO A 71 -22.93 3.76 -7.55
CA PRO A 71 -24.29 3.93 -7.09
C PRO A 71 -25.22 4.13 -8.29
N GLY A 72 -26.32 3.35 -8.36
CA GLY A 72 -27.30 3.42 -9.45
C GLY A 72 -28.25 4.63 -9.40
N ALA A 73 -28.22 5.39 -8.30
CA ALA A 73 -29.08 6.55 -8.08
C ALA A 73 -28.28 7.87 -8.14
N PRO A 74 -28.85 8.95 -8.72
CA PRO A 74 -28.25 10.27 -8.65
C PRO A 74 -28.10 10.70 -7.18
N ARG A 75 -26.90 11.18 -6.82
CA ARG A 75 -26.47 11.51 -5.44
C ARG A 75 -26.27 10.31 -4.50
N GLY A 76 -26.29 9.07 -5.01
CA GLY A 76 -25.86 7.92 -4.23
C GLY A 76 -24.34 7.91 -4.05
N SER A 77 -23.89 7.22 -3.00
CA SER A 77 -22.50 6.85 -2.77
C SER A 77 -22.45 5.39 -2.34
N GLU A 78 -21.61 4.58 -2.97
CA GLU A 78 -21.31 3.22 -2.54
C GLU A 78 -19.92 3.22 -1.91
N CYS A 79 -19.88 3.00 -0.59
CA CYS A 79 -18.64 2.92 0.15
C CYS A 79 -18.34 1.47 0.54
N ARG A 80 -17.07 1.09 0.51
CA ARG A 80 -16.57 -0.20 0.99
C ARG A 80 -15.33 0.04 1.82
N ASP A 81 -15.27 -0.63 2.97
CA ASP A 81 -14.07 -0.65 3.78
C ASP A 81 -13.05 -1.59 3.10
N VAL A 82 -11.84 -1.07 2.92
CA VAL A 82 -10.76 -1.73 2.20
C VAL A 82 -9.60 -1.90 3.14
N THR A 83 -9.17 -3.14 3.32
CA THR A 83 -7.94 -3.46 4.05
C THR A 83 -6.87 -3.87 3.04
N VAL A 84 -5.79 -3.09 2.99
CA VAL A 84 -4.58 -3.44 2.25
C VAL A 84 -3.52 -3.89 3.24
N THR A 85 -2.94 -5.03 2.96
CA THR A 85 -1.84 -5.61 3.70
C THR A 85 -0.63 -5.66 2.78
N VAL A 86 0.42 -4.95 3.14
CA VAL A 86 1.68 -4.96 2.41
C VAL A 86 2.74 -5.64 3.27
N SER A 87 3.51 -6.55 2.69
CA SER A 87 4.55 -7.28 3.41
C SER A 87 5.85 -7.37 2.63
N TYR A 88 6.96 -7.36 3.35
CA TYR A 88 8.29 -7.55 2.80
C TYR A 88 9.17 -8.28 3.81
N GLY A 89 9.53 -9.52 3.52
CA GLY A 89 10.28 -10.37 4.44
C GLY A 89 9.52 -10.58 5.75
N GLY A 90 10.08 -10.09 6.86
CA GLY A 90 9.45 -10.14 8.19
C GLY A 90 8.65 -8.89 8.58
N ASN A 91 8.67 -7.85 7.74
CA ASN A 91 7.98 -6.58 8.01
C ASN A 91 6.63 -6.55 7.31
N GLN A 92 5.60 -6.05 8.00
CA GLN A 92 4.24 -5.95 7.49
C GLN A 92 3.65 -4.60 7.86
N HIS A 93 2.91 -4.01 6.93
CA HIS A 93 2.12 -2.81 7.15
C HIS A 93 0.68 -3.08 6.71
N ILE A 94 -0.27 -2.68 7.54
CA ILE A 94 -1.70 -2.83 7.25
C ILE A 94 -2.29 -1.44 7.22
N LEU A 95 -2.88 -1.09 6.08
CA LEU A 95 -3.61 0.15 5.87
C LEU A 95 -5.09 -0.19 5.69
N ARG A 96 -5.94 0.56 6.39
CA ARG A 96 -7.39 0.45 6.28
C ARG A 96 -7.94 1.80 5.87
N ASP A 97 -8.70 1.82 4.80
CA ASP A 97 -9.37 3.02 4.33
C ASP A 97 -10.77 2.70 3.82
N GLN A 98 -11.63 3.71 3.73
CA GLN A 98 -12.97 3.58 3.19
C GLN A 98 -13.02 4.20 1.79
N ILE A 99 -13.23 3.35 0.79
CA ILE A 99 -13.31 3.76 -0.61
C ILE A 99 -14.76 3.99 -0.98
N CYS A 100 -15.09 5.21 -1.39
CA CYS A 100 -16.41 5.60 -1.82
C CYS A 100 -16.43 5.93 -3.31
N ARG A 101 -17.32 5.27 -4.05
CA ARG A 101 -17.66 5.66 -5.42
C ARG A 101 -18.93 6.49 -5.42
N PHE A 102 -18.88 7.60 -6.16
CA PHE A 102 -20.00 8.53 -6.30
C PHE A 102 -20.64 8.35 -7.67
N TRP A 103 -21.91 8.76 -7.77
CA TRP A 103 -22.63 8.74 -9.04
C TRP A 103 -21.90 9.61 -10.07
N GLY A 104 -21.41 8.99 -11.13
CA GLY A 104 -20.58 9.63 -12.17
C GLY A 104 -21.36 10.43 -13.22
N GLY A 105 -22.70 10.41 -13.17
CA GLY A 105 -23.52 10.97 -14.23
C GLY A 105 -23.53 10.07 -15.46
N GLY A 106 -24.67 9.41 -15.71
CA GLY A 106 -24.95 8.82 -17.02
C GLY A 106 -25.30 9.91 -18.04
#